data_AF-A0A925Z9A0-F1
#
_entry.id   AF-A0A925Z9A0-F1
#
_cell.length_a   1.000
_cell.length_b   1.000
_cell.length_c   1.000
_cell.angle_alpha   90.00
_cell.angle_beta   90.00
_cell.angle_gamma   90.00
#
_symmetry.space_group_name_H-M   'P 1'
#
loop_
_entity.id
_entity.type
_entity.pdbx_description
1 polymer ?
#
loop_
_entity_poly.entity_id
_entity_poly.type
_entity_poly.pdbx_seq_one_letter_code
_entity_poly.pdbx_strand_id
1 'polypeptide(L)'
;MTTTLKQFKPAPRASRLRGLSVFAVVALALAAGCAHAPSDGSRPPAAVVSPWAAPTATLRWNEYGADLIAKNQAGQVGAARTFAYLNLAIHNGIVGAKAQGRKPEGAAAGAAAAVLAFAFSKDEASINARLAQETAALGTATRADFAAGVEAGRTAAAEVIASARGDRLSQPWTGS
;
A
#
# COMPACT_ATOMS: atom_id res chain seq x y z
N MET A 1 5.84 41.27 -73.46
CA MET A 1 6.67 40.43 -72.57
C MET A 1 6.80 41.17 -71.25
N THR A 2 6.14 40.64 -70.22
CA THR A 2 5.76 41.34 -68.99
C THR A 2 6.58 40.78 -67.84
N THR A 3 7.37 41.61 -67.15
CA THR A 3 8.16 41.20 -65.99
C THR A 3 7.60 41.85 -64.74
N THR A 4 6.99 41.04 -63.87
CA THR A 4 6.28 41.44 -62.65
C THR A 4 7.21 41.56 -61.45
N LEU A 5 7.11 42.66 -60.71
CA LEU A 5 7.78 42.91 -59.41
C LEU A 5 7.30 41.94 -58.31
N LYS A 6 8.24 41.36 -57.55
CA LYS A 6 7.95 40.66 -56.29
C LYS A 6 7.87 41.67 -55.13
N GLN A 7 6.71 41.75 -54.49
CA GLN A 7 6.51 42.46 -53.22
C GLN A 7 7.06 41.66 -52.03
N PHE A 8 7.74 42.37 -51.12
CA PHE A 8 8.24 41.87 -49.84
C PHE A 8 7.16 42.05 -48.76
N LYS A 9 6.87 41.02 -47.96
CA LYS A 9 5.84 41.03 -46.90
C LYS A 9 6.49 40.78 -45.53
N PRO A 10 6.34 41.68 -44.52
CA PRO A 10 6.90 41.45 -43.20
C PRO A 10 6.01 40.54 -42.33
N ALA A 11 6.62 39.80 -41.42
CA ALA A 11 5.96 38.88 -40.48
C ALA A 11 5.38 39.62 -39.26
N PRO A 12 4.19 39.25 -38.74
CA PRO A 12 3.71 39.75 -37.46
C PRO A 12 4.22 38.89 -36.28
N ARG A 13 5.02 39.49 -35.40
CA ARG A 13 5.35 38.99 -34.05
C ARG A 13 4.44 39.68 -33.04
N ALA A 14 3.42 39.00 -32.52
CA ALA A 14 2.78 39.35 -31.24
C ALA A 14 1.84 38.22 -30.77
N SER A 15 2.36 37.22 -30.05
CA SER A 15 1.52 36.25 -29.33
C SER A 15 2.08 35.79 -27.98
N ARG A 16 3.19 36.39 -27.51
CA ARG A 16 3.88 35.94 -26.28
C ARG A 16 3.41 36.62 -24.98
N LEU A 17 2.46 37.55 -25.03
CA LEU A 17 1.97 38.25 -23.82
C LEU A 17 0.69 37.66 -23.20
N ARG A 18 -0.09 36.83 -23.92
CA ARG A 18 -1.34 36.25 -23.36
C ARG A 18 -1.12 35.02 -22.47
N GLY A 19 -0.02 34.29 -22.67
CA GLY A 19 0.28 33.07 -21.90
C GLY A 19 0.71 33.35 -20.46
N LEU A 20 1.47 34.42 -20.22
CA LEU A 20 1.97 34.74 -18.88
C LEU A 20 0.84 35.13 -17.90
N SER A 21 -0.20 35.82 -18.40
CA SER A 21 -1.31 36.28 -17.59
C SER A 21 -2.20 35.16 -17.08
N VAL A 22 -2.37 34.07 -17.85
CA VAL A 22 -3.19 32.92 -17.42
C VAL A 22 -2.48 32.11 -16.34
N PHE A 23 -1.16 31.90 -16.47
CA PHE A 23 -0.38 31.20 -15.46
C PHE A 23 -0.33 31.95 -14.12
N ALA A 24 -0.25 33.28 -14.15
CA ALA A 24 -0.25 34.10 -12.93
C ALA A 24 -1.58 34.01 -12.17
N VAL A 25 -2.72 33.98 -12.88
CA VAL A 25 -4.05 33.86 -12.25
C VAL A 25 -4.28 32.46 -11.68
N VAL A 26 -3.84 31.40 -12.36
CA VAL A 26 -3.95 30.02 -11.86
C VAL A 26 -3.05 29.79 -10.63
N ALA A 27 -1.83 30.34 -10.62
CA ALA A 27 -0.93 30.24 -9.48
C ALA A 27 -1.47 30.99 -8.24
N LEU A 28 -2.10 32.15 -8.43
CA LEU A 28 -2.72 32.90 -7.33
C LEU A 28 -3.96 32.17 -6.76
N ALA A 29 -4.74 31.51 -7.62
CA ALA A 29 -5.91 30.73 -7.20
C ALA A 29 -5.52 29.46 -6.42
N LEU A 30 -4.41 28.80 -6.77
CA LEU A 30 -3.89 27.64 -6.05
C LEU A 30 -3.32 28.01 -4.67
N ALA A 31 -2.73 29.21 -4.52
CA ALA A 31 -2.19 29.67 -3.24
C ALA A 31 -3.28 30.07 -2.23
N ALA A 32 -4.44 30.56 -2.69
CA ALA A 32 -5.56 30.94 -1.83
C ALA A 32 -6.34 29.74 -1.25
N GLY A 33 -6.18 28.54 -1.81
CA GLY A 33 -6.87 27.33 -1.38
C GLY A 33 -6.35 26.69 -0.08
N CYS A 34 -5.18 27.11 0.43
CA CYS A 34 -4.56 26.51 1.61
C CYS A 34 -4.77 27.28 2.92
N ALA A 35 -5.51 28.40 2.92
CA ALA A 35 -5.58 29.30 4.07
C ALA A 35 -6.85 29.19 4.94
N HIS A 36 -7.77 28.25 4.67
CA HIS A 36 -8.93 28.01 5.53
C HIS A 36 -8.80 26.67 6.26
N ALA A 37 -7.95 26.63 7.28
CA ALA A 37 -8.06 25.61 8.34
C ALA A 37 -9.11 26.12 9.35
N PRO A 38 -10.20 25.37 9.62
CA PRO A 38 -11.10 25.69 10.71
C PRO A 38 -10.33 25.60 12.03
N SER A 39 -10.17 26.74 12.71
CA SER A 39 -9.66 26.80 14.07
C SER A 39 -10.80 26.44 15.04
N ASP A 40 -11.13 25.16 15.14
CA ASP A 40 -12.02 24.66 16.18
C ASP A 40 -11.21 23.93 17.26
N GLY A 41 -10.97 24.64 18.36
CA GLY A 41 -10.44 24.10 19.62
C GLY A 41 -11.40 23.19 20.37
N SER A 42 -12.32 22.52 19.66
CA SER A 42 -13.19 21.49 20.21
C SER A 42 -12.58 20.14 19.87
N ARG A 43 -12.15 19.38 20.88
CA ARG A 43 -11.86 17.95 20.72
C ARG A 43 -13.06 17.34 20.00
N PRO A 44 -12.94 16.83 18.76
CA PRO A 44 -14.06 16.23 18.09
C PRO A 44 -14.61 15.13 19.02
N PRO A 45 -15.94 15.04 19.21
CA PRO A 45 -16.49 13.89 19.91
C PRO A 45 -15.90 12.65 19.27
N ALA A 46 -15.42 11.70 20.09
CA ALA A 46 -14.81 10.48 19.59
C ALA A 46 -15.75 9.91 18.52
N ALA A 47 -15.35 10.03 17.25
CA ALA A 47 -16.21 9.64 16.15
C ALA A 47 -16.59 8.19 16.43
N VAL A 48 -17.89 7.90 16.43
CA VAL A 48 -18.35 6.51 16.44
C VAL A 48 -17.90 5.93 15.11
N VAL A 49 -16.65 5.47 15.07
CA VAL A 49 -16.14 4.71 13.94
C VAL A 49 -16.93 3.43 14.02
N SER A 50 -17.84 3.24 13.06
CA SER A 50 -18.51 1.96 12.87
C SER A 50 -17.44 0.87 12.94
N PRO A 51 -17.64 -0.22 13.69
CA PRO A 51 -16.70 -1.35 13.70
C PRO A 51 -16.38 -1.86 12.29
N TRP A 52 -17.28 -1.60 11.32
CA TRP A 52 -17.11 -1.92 9.90
C TRP A 52 -16.31 -0.89 9.09
N ALA A 53 -16.09 0.31 9.63
CA ALA A 53 -15.35 1.40 8.99
C ALA A 53 -13.85 1.38 9.35
N ALA A 54 -13.45 0.71 10.44
CA ALA A 54 -12.04 0.55 10.78
C ALA A 54 -11.40 -0.55 9.90
N PRO A 55 -10.28 -0.27 9.21
CA PRO A 55 -9.65 -1.28 8.37
C PRO A 55 -9.10 -2.43 9.23
N THR A 56 -9.56 -3.65 8.94
CA THR A 56 -9.09 -4.86 9.61
C THR A 56 -7.59 -5.03 9.43
N ALA A 57 -6.93 -5.79 10.31
CA ALA A 57 -5.52 -6.14 10.13
C ALA A 57 -5.28 -6.77 8.73
N THR A 58 -6.18 -7.65 8.28
CA THR A 58 -6.12 -8.25 6.94
C THR A 58 -6.11 -7.22 5.82
N LEU A 59 -6.97 -6.19 5.87
CA LEU A 59 -7.02 -5.15 4.84
C LEU A 59 -5.72 -4.33 4.84
N ARG A 60 -5.28 -3.85 6.01
CA ARG A 60 -4.06 -3.03 6.14
C ARG A 60 -2.81 -3.76 5.63
N TRP A 61 -2.73 -5.07 5.82
CA TRP A 61 -1.62 -5.88 5.33
C TRP A 61 -1.73 -6.25 3.85
N ASN A 62 -2.95 -6.40 3.30
CA ASN A 62 -3.14 -6.55 1.85
C ASN A 62 -2.80 -5.26 1.09
N GLU A 63 -3.19 -4.09 1.60
CA GLU A 63 -2.80 -2.79 1.03
C GLU A 63 -1.28 -2.64 0.99
N TYR A 64 -0.60 -2.98 2.09
CA TYR A 64 0.87 -2.97 2.11
C TYR A 64 1.50 -4.00 1.17
N GLY A 65 0.87 -5.17 1.01
CA GLY A 65 1.25 -6.15 0.01
C GLY A 65 1.16 -5.58 -1.41
N ALA A 66 0.11 -4.81 -1.73
CA ALA A 66 -0.04 -4.13 -3.01
C ALA A 66 1.09 -3.11 -3.24
N ASP A 67 1.44 -2.32 -2.22
CA ASP A 67 2.54 -1.36 -2.28
C ASP A 67 3.88 -2.05 -2.57
N LEU A 68 4.16 -3.18 -1.90
CA LEU A 68 5.36 -3.97 -2.11
C LEU A 68 5.42 -4.59 -3.51
N ILE A 69 4.29 -5.10 -4.02
CA ILE A 69 4.16 -5.64 -5.38
C ILE A 69 4.47 -4.55 -6.41
N ALA A 70 3.92 -3.34 -6.22
CA ALA A 70 4.17 -2.20 -7.09
C ALA A 70 5.64 -1.76 -7.03
N LYS A 71 6.18 -1.61 -5.82
CA LYS A 71 7.59 -1.24 -5.58
C LYS A 71 8.58 -2.21 -6.22
N ASN A 72 8.30 -3.52 -6.14
CA ASN A 72 9.19 -4.56 -6.65
C ASN A 72 8.89 -4.99 -8.09
N GLN A 73 7.89 -4.38 -8.75
CA GLN A 73 7.49 -4.71 -10.13
C GLN A 73 7.24 -6.21 -10.32
N ALA A 74 6.54 -6.86 -9.38
CA ALA A 74 6.44 -8.33 -9.31
C ALA A 74 5.73 -8.99 -10.52
N GLY A 75 5.11 -8.21 -11.40
CA GLY A 75 4.33 -8.69 -12.54
C GLY A 75 3.04 -9.40 -12.12
N GLN A 76 2.23 -9.82 -13.09
CA GLN A 76 0.90 -10.39 -12.83
C GLN A 76 0.97 -11.72 -12.06
N VAL A 77 1.86 -12.62 -12.46
CA VAL A 77 2.02 -13.94 -11.81
C VAL A 77 2.59 -13.79 -10.39
N GLY A 78 3.61 -12.93 -10.21
CA GLY A 78 4.18 -12.67 -8.90
C GLY A 78 3.18 -12.02 -7.94
N ALA A 79 2.36 -11.08 -8.44
CA ALA A 79 1.29 -10.46 -7.66
C ALA A 79 0.23 -11.48 -7.24
N ALA A 80 -0.29 -12.28 -8.18
CA ALA A 80 -1.29 -13.31 -7.90
C ALA A 80 -0.78 -14.33 -6.87
N ARG A 81 0.45 -14.81 -7.04
CA ARG A 81 1.11 -15.74 -6.12
C ARG A 81 1.27 -15.15 -4.73
N THR A 82 1.72 -13.89 -4.65
CA THR A 82 1.89 -13.18 -3.38
C THR A 82 0.57 -13.07 -2.63
N PHE A 83 -0.50 -12.60 -3.30
CA PHE A 83 -1.80 -12.46 -2.65
C PHE A 83 -2.44 -13.79 -2.28
N ALA A 84 -2.24 -14.84 -3.07
CA ALA A 84 -2.73 -16.18 -2.74
C ALA A 84 -2.12 -16.68 -1.43
N TYR A 85 -0.79 -16.65 -1.30
CA TYR A 85 -0.12 -17.11 -0.08
C TYR A 85 -0.33 -16.17 1.10
N LEU A 86 -0.38 -14.86 0.85
CA LEU A 86 -0.66 -13.87 1.89
C LEU A 86 -2.02 -14.15 2.55
N ASN A 87 -3.08 -14.26 1.76
CA ASN A 87 -4.42 -14.45 2.29
C ASN A 87 -4.64 -15.86 2.85
N LEU A 88 -3.99 -16.88 2.30
CA LEU A 88 -4.01 -18.22 2.88
C LEU A 88 -3.34 -18.26 4.27
N ALA A 89 -2.16 -17.64 4.42
CA ALA A 89 -1.47 -17.58 5.70
C ALA A 89 -2.25 -16.76 6.74
N ILE A 90 -2.81 -15.62 6.34
CA ILE A 90 -3.69 -14.82 7.21
C ILE A 90 -4.90 -15.64 7.66
N HIS A 91 -5.55 -16.36 6.74
CA HIS A 91 -6.70 -17.22 7.07
C HIS A 91 -6.31 -18.30 8.09
N ASN A 92 -5.24 -19.06 7.82
CA ASN A 92 -4.77 -20.13 8.70
C ASN A 92 -4.37 -19.58 10.08
N GLY A 93 -3.68 -18.44 10.11
CA GLY A 93 -3.31 -17.75 11.35
C GLY A 93 -4.53 -17.33 12.17
N ILE A 94 -5.55 -16.75 11.53
CA ILE A 94 -6.80 -16.35 12.20
C ILE A 94 -7.55 -17.56 12.75
N VAL A 95 -7.68 -18.64 11.96
CA VAL A 95 -8.36 -19.87 12.40
C VAL A 95 -7.62 -20.49 13.59
N GLY A 96 -6.29 -20.61 13.49
CA GLY A 96 -5.44 -21.14 14.57
C GLY A 96 -5.52 -20.30 15.85
N ALA A 97 -5.48 -18.97 15.73
CA ALA A 97 -5.63 -18.07 16.88
C ALA A 97 -6.99 -18.22 17.56
N LYS A 98 -8.08 -18.29 16.77
CA LYS A 98 -9.44 -18.48 17.31
C LYS A 98 -9.59 -19.82 18.04
N ALA A 99 -9.00 -20.90 17.52
CA ALA A 99 -9.00 -22.20 18.19
C ALA A 99 -8.31 -22.17 19.57
N GLN A 100 -7.41 -21.22 19.79
CA GLN A 100 -6.72 -20.97 21.07
C GLN A 100 -7.40 -19.91 21.94
N GLY A 101 -8.58 -19.41 21.55
CA GLY A 101 -9.27 -18.32 22.26
C GLY A 101 -8.57 -16.96 22.14
N ARG A 102 -7.67 -16.79 21.17
CA ARG A 102 -6.92 -15.54 20.94
C ARG A 102 -7.63 -14.64 19.94
N LYS A 103 -7.31 -13.34 20.01
CA LYS A 103 -7.80 -12.35 19.06
C LYS A 103 -7.06 -12.47 17.70
N PRO A 104 -7.74 -12.18 16.58
CA PRO A 104 -7.22 -12.47 15.24
C PRO A 104 -6.16 -11.47 14.74
N GLU A 105 -6.07 -10.27 15.30
CA GLU A 105 -5.31 -9.16 14.70
C GLU A 105 -3.81 -9.44 14.69
N GLY A 106 -3.27 -9.94 15.82
CA GLY A 106 -1.86 -10.31 15.92
C GLY A 106 -1.51 -11.44 14.96
N ALA A 107 -2.37 -12.46 14.86
CA ALA A 107 -2.15 -13.60 13.98
C ALA A 107 -2.20 -13.22 12.49
N ALA A 108 -3.14 -12.37 12.10
CA ALA A 108 -3.17 -11.81 10.75
C ALA A 108 -1.88 -11.02 10.44
N ALA A 109 -1.45 -10.15 11.35
CA ALA A 109 -0.25 -9.32 11.17
C ALA A 109 1.04 -10.14 11.10
N GLY A 110 1.21 -11.12 12.00
CA GLY A 110 2.37 -12.01 12.02
C GLY A 110 2.44 -12.90 10.78
N ALA A 111 1.30 -13.47 10.35
CA ALA A 111 1.23 -14.28 9.15
C ALA A 111 1.56 -13.45 7.90
N ALA A 112 0.98 -12.25 7.79
CA ALA A 112 1.22 -11.36 6.68
C ALA A 112 2.68 -10.92 6.58
N ALA A 113 3.26 -10.47 7.68
CA ALA A 113 4.66 -10.03 7.71
C ALA A 113 5.61 -11.15 7.28
N ALA A 114 5.39 -12.38 7.75
CA ALA A 114 6.22 -13.52 7.39
C ALA A 114 6.15 -13.86 5.88
N VAL A 115 4.94 -13.91 5.30
CA VAL A 115 4.78 -14.19 3.86
C VAL A 115 5.36 -13.07 3.01
N LEU A 116 5.13 -11.81 3.38
CA LEU A 116 5.66 -10.67 2.63
C LEU A 116 7.19 -10.59 2.73
N ALA A 117 7.78 -10.90 3.89
CA ALA A 117 9.23 -10.98 4.04
C ALA A 117 9.83 -12.09 3.18
N PHE A 118 9.14 -13.24 3.08
CA PHE A 118 9.53 -14.31 2.17
C PHE A 118 9.43 -13.90 0.70
N ALA A 119 8.35 -13.22 0.30
CA ALA A 119 8.14 -12.80 -1.09
C ALA A 119 9.06 -11.64 -1.51
N PHE A 120 9.38 -10.73 -0.59
CA PHE A 120 10.15 -9.51 -0.83
C PHE A 120 11.32 -9.40 0.15
N SER A 121 12.30 -10.29 0.02
CA SER A 121 13.46 -10.36 0.93
C SER A 121 14.25 -9.06 1.03
N LYS A 122 14.29 -8.24 -0.04
CA LYS A 122 14.92 -6.91 -0.02
C LYS A 122 14.23 -5.91 0.92
N ASP A 123 12.94 -6.13 1.19
CA ASP A 123 12.10 -5.27 2.03
C ASP A 123 11.87 -5.85 3.43
N GLU A 124 12.45 -7.01 3.75
CA GLU A 124 12.25 -7.72 5.03
C GLU A 124 12.43 -6.81 6.25
N ALA A 125 13.50 -6.01 6.28
CA ALA A 125 13.75 -5.08 7.38
C ALA A 125 12.62 -4.04 7.54
N SER A 126 12.08 -3.53 6.44
CA SER A 126 10.98 -2.56 6.45
C SER A 126 9.64 -3.18 6.85
N ILE A 127 9.40 -4.42 6.44
CA ILE A 127 8.22 -5.21 6.80
C ILE A 127 8.23 -5.50 8.30
N ASN A 128 9.37 -5.95 8.84
CA ASN A 128 9.55 -6.18 10.27
C ASN A 128 9.43 -4.88 11.08
N ALA A 129 9.97 -3.77 10.57
CA ALA A 129 9.82 -2.46 11.21
C ALA A 129 8.35 -2.02 11.28
N ARG A 130 7.58 -2.22 10.21
CA ARG A 130 6.13 -1.92 10.19
C ARG A 130 5.38 -2.74 11.25
N LEU A 131 5.64 -4.04 11.35
CA LEU A 131 5.01 -4.90 12.37
C LEU A 131 5.40 -4.46 13.80
N ALA A 132 6.67 -4.09 14.00
CA ALA A 132 7.14 -3.56 15.28
C ALA A 132 6.47 -2.23 15.64
N GLN A 133 6.29 -1.33 14.67
CA GLN A 133 5.56 -0.07 14.85
C GLN A 133 4.09 -0.30 15.22
N GLU A 134 3.41 -1.24 14.53
CA GLU A 134 2.03 -1.63 14.87
C GLU A 134 1.95 -2.15 16.30
N THR A 135 2.88 -3.02 16.71
CA THR A 135 2.95 -3.56 18.08
C THR A 135 3.24 -2.48 19.13
N ALA A 136 4.14 -1.55 18.82
CA ALA A 136 4.51 -0.46 19.71
C ALA A 136 3.38 0.55 19.91
N ALA A 137 2.57 0.78 18.87
CA ALA A 137 1.40 1.67 18.92
C ALA A 137 0.27 1.13 19.81
N LEU A 138 0.28 -0.15 20.16
CA LEU A 138 -0.67 -0.74 21.09
C LEU A 138 -0.40 -0.30 22.53
N GLY A 139 -1.47 -0.19 23.32
CA GLY A 139 -1.38 -0.02 24.77
C GLY A 139 -0.74 -1.23 25.44
N THR A 140 -0.14 -1.03 26.63
CA THR A 140 0.55 -2.08 27.39
C THR A 140 -0.34 -3.30 27.66
N ALA A 141 -1.63 -3.08 27.91
CA ALA A 141 -2.61 -4.13 28.19
C ALA A 141 -2.89 -5.06 27.00
N THR A 142 -2.78 -4.59 25.75
CA THR A 142 -3.11 -5.39 24.55
C THR A 142 -1.88 -5.91 23.81
N ARG A 143 -0.70 -5.34 24.10
CA ARG A 143 0.54 -5.67 23.39
C ARG A 143 0.97 -7.12 23.55
N ALA A 144 0.85 -7.69 24.75
CA ALA A 144 1.25 -9.08 25.01
C ALA A 144 0.39 -10.08 24.24
N ASP A 145 -0.94 -9.91 24.25
CA ASP A 145 -1.87 -10.75 23.49
C ASP A 145 -1.65 -10.63 21.99
N PHE A 146 -1.41 -9.42 21.49
CA PHE A 146 -1.08 -9.19 20.09
C PHE A 146 0.21 -9.88 19.69
N ALA A 147 1.27 -9.74 20.49
CA ALA A 147 2.57 -10.39 20.24
C ALA A 147 2.45 -11.93 20.24
N ALA A 148 1.69 -12.50 21.17
CA ALA A 148 1.42 -13.93 21.16
C ALA A 148 0.60 -14.36 19.93
N GLY A 149 -0.34 -13.53 19.48
CA GLY A 149 -1.03 -13.70 18.21
C GLY A 149 -0.06 -13.68 17.02
N VAL A 150 0.91 -12.74 16.99
CA VAL A 150 1.93 -12.64 15.95
C VAL A 150 2.71 -13.94 15.80
N GLU A 151 3.14 -14.56 16.91
CA GLU A 151 3.87 -15.84 16.84
C GLU A 151 2.99 -16.99 16.30
N ALA A 152 1.71 -17.02 16.68
CA ALA A 152 0.77 -17.98 16.10
C ALA A 152 0.61 -17.77 14.58
N GLY A 153 0.51 -16.52 14.14
CA GLY A 153 0.46 -16.15 12.72
C GLY A 153 1.71 -16.56 11.95
N ARG A 154 2.90 -16.32 12.52
CA ARG A 154 4.18 -16.75 11.90
C ARG A 154 4.27 -18.25 11.74
N THR A 155 3.79 -19.00 12.73
CA THR A 155 3.74 -20.47 12.66
C THR A 155 2.87 -20.93 11.48
N ALA A 156 1.67 -20.36 11.34
CA ALA A 156 0.80 -20.66 10.20
C ALA A 156 1.42 -20.25 8.86
N ALA A 157 2.11 -19.12 8.80
CA ALA A 157 2.81 -18.67 7.59
C ALA A 157 3.97 -19.61 7.21
N ALA A 158 4.65 -20.23 8.18
CA ALA A 158 5.75 -21.16 7.88
C ALA A 158 5.28 -22.35 7.04
N GLU A 159 4.11 -22.92 7.34
CA GLU A 159 3.50 -24.01 6.57
C GLU A 159 3.15 -23.58 5.14
N VAL A 160 2.61 -22.36 5.00
CA VAL A 160 2.26 -21.77 3.70
C VAL A 160 3.51 -21.48 2.87
N ILE A 161 4.57 -20.94 3.50
CA ILE A 161 5.86 -20.68 2.87
C ILE A 161 6.51 -21.99 2.41
N ALA A 162 6.42 -23.06 3.21
CA ALA A 162 6.90 -24.38 2.81
C ALA A 162 6.18 -24.87 1.55
N SER A 163 4.86 -24.69 1.49
CA SER A 163 4.05 -25.00 0.30
C SER A 163 4.46 -24.15 -0.91
N ALA A 164 4.67 -22.85 -0.72
CA ALA A 164 5.11 -21.93 -1.77
C ALA A 164 6.47 -22.33 -2.34
N ARG A 165 7.42 -22.79 -1.53
CA ARG A 165 8.72 -23.27 -2.03
C ARG A 165 8.60 -24.48 -2.98
N GLY A 166 7.53 -25.27 -2.84
CA GLY A 166 7.28 -26.47 -3.64
C GLY A 166 6.32 -26.30 -4.82
N ASP A 167 5.76 -25.11 -5.05
CA ASP A 167 4.64 -24.87 -5.98
C ASP A 167 4.98 -24.93 -7.48
N ARG A 168 6.27 -25.14 -7.82
CA ARG A 168 6.80 -25.24 -9.19
C ARG A 168 6.49 -24.03 -10.08
N LEU A 169 6.07 -22.89 -9.55
CA LEU A 169 5.76 -21.70 -10.37
C LEU A 169 7.00 -21.09 -11.05
N SER A 170 8.21 -21.46 -10.61
CA SER A 170 9.46 -21.11 -11.26
C SER A 170 9.91 -22.11 -12.33
N GLN A 171 9.20 -23.22 -12.51
CA GLN A 171 9.55 -24.23 -13.50
C GLN A 171 9.02 -23.83 -14.88
N PRO A 172 9.81 -24.03 -15.96
CA PRO A 172 9.30 -23.92 -17.31
C PRO A 172 8.16 -24.90 -17.51
N TRP A 173 7.05 -24.43 -18.08
CA TRP A 173 5.99 -25.34 -18.50
C TRP A 173 6.50 -26.22 -19.65
N THR A 174 6.45 -27.54 -19.47
CA THR A 174 7.00 -28.51 -20.43
C THR A 174 5.98 -29.03 -21.44
N GLY A 175 4.72 -28.56 -21.40
CA GLY A 175 3.70 -28.93 -22.39
C GLY A 175 3.12 -30.34 -22.25
N SER A 176 3.42 -31.05 -21.16
CA SER A 176 3.00 -32.44 -20.90
C SER A 176 1.93 -32.54 -19.82
#